data_AF-I9URH8-F1
#
_entry.id   AF-I9URH8-F1
#
_cell.length_a   1.000
_cell.length_b   1.000
_cell.length_c   1.000
_cell.angle_alpha   90.00
_cell.angle_beta   90.00
_cell.angle_gamma   90.00
#
_symmetry.space_group_name_H-M   'P 1'
#
loop_
_entity.id
_entity.type
_entity.pdbx_description
1 polymer ?
#
loop_
_entity_poly.entity_id
_entity_poly.type
_entity_poly.pdbx_seq_one_letter_code
_entity_poly.pdbx_strand_id
1 'polypeptide(L)'
;MNNELTFERYQALNRTFRKELIFHLGSDAGFYSEFNNMILAIIYCLQYHIKFSMYSLDANFKYKEGWRDFFMPFCDEISDSFHHKYNMRYEDPFFGAHGFERLKILYWRMRHKHTYLTSDLFFNFRNVEFERMSFSIPELGLAGNLREIGGDIINNLIYRFNEQTKDAITNMIDALNLPDKYVGFHIRGGDKFVEHKLEQCIGYISKAEQLTTVREAFVLTDDYLIIEALRNDFPHWRFYTLTGLNERGYFHAEFQKLNMEDKKENLVKLFASMEVLRNADLFVGTYSSNPGMFLGMCMDENRVYGIDFDKWLLW
;
A
#
# COMPACT_ATOMS: atom_id res chain seq x y z
N MET A 1 20.93 -16.31 -19.30
CA MET A 1 19.47 -16.42 -19.13
C MET A 1 19.01 -15.11 -18.53
N ASN A 2 18.02 -14.44 -19.14
CA ASN A 2 17.55 -13.15 -18.64
C ASN A 2 16.89 -13.39 -17.28
N ASN A 3 17.38 -12.77 -16.21
CA ASN A 3 16.93 -13.07 -14.84
C ASN A 3 15.68 -12.27 -14.42
N GLU A 4 14.84 -11.90 -15.37
CA GLU A 4 13.71 -11.00 -15.14
C GLU A 4 12.69 -11.51 -14.10
N LEU A 5 12.21 -10.58 -13.26
CA LEU A 5 11.20 -10.84 -12.24
C LEU A 5 9.86 -11.19 -12.90
N THR A 6 9.39 -12.41 -12.68
CA THR A 6 8.08 -12.89 -13.13
C THR A 6 7.38 -13.62 -11.99
N PHE A 7 6.05 -13.70 -12.06
CA PHE A 7 5.25 -14.42 -11.07
C PHE A 7 5.69 -15.88 -10.90
N GLU A 8 5.92 -16.59 -12.00
CA GLU A 8 6.28 -17.99 -12.00
C GLU A 8 7.64 -18.22 -11.33
N ARG A 9 8.62 -17.35 -11.61
CA ARG A 9 9.96 -17.43 -11.01
C ARG A 9 9.94 -17.06 -9.53
N TYR A 10 9.22 -16.00 -9.18
CA TYR A 10 9.02 -15.62 -7.79
C TYR A 10 8.40 -16.78 -7.01
N GLN A 11 7.32 -17.38 -7.50
CA GLN A 11 6.69 -18.53 -6.82
C GLN A 11 7.62 -19.73 -6.72
N ALA A 12 8.32 -20.06 -7.82
CA ALA A 12 9.27 -21.17 -7.83
C ALA A 12 10.35 -20.98 -6.77
N LEU A 13 10.97 -19.79 -6.69
CA LEU A 13 11.97 -19.46 -5.69
C LEU A 13 11.39 -19.46 -4.27
N ASN A 14 10.29 -18.74 -4.05
CA ASN A 14 9.65 -18.57 -2.75
C ASN A 14 9.31 -19.93 -2.10
N ARG A 15 8.89 -20.92 -2.90
CA ARG A 15 8.58 -22.27 -2.43
C ARG A 15 9.80 -23.13 -2.07
N THR A 16 11.02 -22.73 -2.45
CA THR A 16 12.25 -23.45 -2.05
C THR A 16 12.65 -23.17 -0.61
N PHE A 17 12.17 -22.07 -0.03
CA PHE A 17 12.59 -21.62 1.28
C PHE A 17 11.98 -22.49 2.39
N ARG A 18 12.83 -22.91 3.33
CA ARG A 18 12.44 -23.85 4.40
C ARG A 18 11.66 -23.18 5.53
N LYS A 19 12.00 -21.94 5.88
CA LYS A 19 11.28 -21.14 6.89
C LYS A 19 10.13 -20.43 6.18
N GLU A 20 9.05 -20.14 6.89
CA GLU A 20 7.86 -19.47 6.33
C GLU A 20 7.45 -18.29 7.21
N LEU A 21 7.08 -17.17 6.61
CA LEU A 21 6.30 -16.11 7.24
C LEU A 21 4.88 -16.23 6.74
N ILE A 22 3.92 -16.35 7.66
CA ILE A 22 2.51 -16.16 7.33
C ILE A 22 2.15 -14.73 7.72
N PHE A 23 2.10 -13.85 6.72
CA PHE A 23 1.76 -12.44 6.91
C PHE A 23 0.24 -12.27 6.98
N HIS A 24 -0.25 -11.65 8.06
CA HIS A 24 -1.66 -11.32 8.23
C HIS A 24 -1.93 -9.96 7.62
N LEU A 25 -2.64 -9.97 6.48
CA LEU A 25 -2.98 -8.75 5.75
C LEU A 25 -4.36 -8.24 6.18
N GLY A 26 -4.43 -6.95 6.53
CA GLY A 26 -5.70 -6.27 6.82
C GLY A 26 -6.13 -6.32 8.28
N SER A 27 -5.20 -6.45 9.23
CA SER A 27 -5.51 -6.66 10.64
C SER A 27 -5.92 -5.39 11.38
N ASP A 28 -5.31 -4.22 11.09
CA ASP A 28 -5.47 -3.04 11.97
C ASP A 28 -5.31 -1.66 11.31
N ALA A 29 -5.02 -1.57 10.01
CA ALA A 29 -4.79 -0.29 9.34
C ALA A 29 -5.47 -0.16 7.98
N GLY A 30 -5.46 1.06 7.42
CA GLY A 30 -5.96 1.30 6.06
C GLY A 30 -5.14 0.54 5.00
N PHE A 31 -5.74 0.27 3.84
CA PHE A 31 -5.19 -0.62 2.81
C PHE A 31 -3.72 -0.34 2.45
N TYR A 32 -3.34 0.89 2.13
CA TYR A 32 -1.94 1.17 1.75
C TYR A 32 -0.95 1.04 2.91
N SER A 33 -1.40 1.15 4.16
CA SER A 33 -0.54 0.83 5.30
C SER A 33 -0.24 -0.66 5.34
N GLU A 34 -1.28 -1.49 5.20
CA GLU A 34 -1.16 -2.95 5.11
C GLU A 34 -0.29 -3.36 3.92
N PHE A 35 -0.55 -2.77 2.75
CA PHE A 35 0.15 -3.05 1.51
C PHE A 35 1.63 -2.68 1.60
N ASN A 36 1.99 -1.48 2.07
CA ASN A 36 3.38 -1.07 2.20
C ASN A 36 4.16 -2.03 3.11
N ASN A 37 3.58 -2.42 4.25
CA ASN A 37 4.20 -3.38 5.16
C ASN A 37 4.33 -4.78 4.53
N MET A 38 3.36 -5.19 3.71
CA MET A 38 3.44 -6.44 2.95
C MET A 38 4.63 -6.42 1.98
N ILE A 39 4.86 -5.31 1.26
CA ILE A 39 6.03 -5.18 0.37
C ILE A 39 7.34 -5.31 1.15
N LEU A 40 7.48 -4.62 2.28
CA LEU A 40 8.67 -4.73 3.14
C LEU A 40 8.89 -6.17 3.63
N ALA A 41 7.82 -6.84 4.05
CA ALA A 41 7.87 -8.23 4.49
C ALA A 41 8.32 -9.18 3.37
N ILE A 42 7.89 -8.96 2.12
CA ILE A 42 8.30 -9.77 0.97
C ILE A 42 9.79 -9.56 0.67
N ILE A 43 10.27 -8.32 0.67
CA ILE A 43 11.70 -8.02 0.46
C ILE A 43 12.54 -8.68 1.54
N TYR A 44 12.11 -8.57 2.81
CA TYR A 44 12.79 -9.22 3.93
C TYR A 44 12.82 -10.74 3.78
N CYS A 45 11.69 -11.32 3.38
CA CYS A 45 11.57 -12.76 3.14
C CYS A 45 12.54 -13.24 2.05
N LEU A 46 12.63 -12.52 0.93
CA LEU A 46 13.57 -12.83 -0.14
C LEU A 46 15.03 -12.72 0.33
N GLN A 47 15.38 -11.63 1.02
CA GLN A 47 16.74 -11.40 1.54
C GLN A 47 17.21 -12.51 2.49
N TYR A 48 16.31 -13.01 3.34
CA TYR A 48 16.65 -13.99 4.38
C TYR A 48 16.19 -15.42 4.06
N HIS A 49 15.79 -15.69 2.81
CA HIS A 49 15.36 -17.02 2.35
C HIS A 49 14.25 -17.60 3.23
N ILE A 50 13.21 -16.79 3.47
CA ILE A 50 11.99 -17.14 4.18
C ILE A 50 10.86 -17.14 3.14
N LYS A 51 10.09 -18.22 3.07
CA LYS A 51 8.89 -18.31 2.24
C LYS A 51 7.88 -17.29 2.73
N PHE A 52 7.41 -16.42 1.84
CA PHE A 52 6.28 -15.55 2.11
C PHE A 52 4.97 -16.26 1.75
N SER A 53 4.05 -16.31 2.71
CA SER A 53 2.67 -16.76 2.57
C SER A 53 1.74 -15.74 3.22
N MET A 54 0.48 -15.72 2.83
CA MET A 54 -0.46 -14.68 3.27
C MET A 54 -1.72 -15.26 3.91
N TYR A 55 -2.23 -14.61 4.93
CA TYR A 55 -3.57 -14.81 5.48
C TYR A 55 -4.36 -13.50 5.30
N SER A 56 -5.50 -13.56 4.61
CA SER A 56 -6.33 -12.36 4.30
C SER A 56 -7.84 -12.59 4.47
N LEU A 57 -8.25 -13.74 5.05
CA LEU A 57 -9.66 -14.16 5.11
C LEU A 57 -10.56 -13.29 5.98
N ASP A 58 -10.01 -12.45 6.83
CA ASP A 58 -10.67 -11.51 7.72
C ASP A 58 -10.16 -10.09 7.53
N ALA A 59 -9.41 -9.85 6.44
CA ALA A 59 -8.88 -8.54 6.11
C ALA A 59 -9.98 -7.49 6.22
N ASN A 60 -9.66 -6.36 6.83
CA ASN A 60 -10.62 -5.30 7.10
C ASN A 60 -11.24 -4.66 5.82
N PHE A 61 -10.61 -4.90 4.67
CA PHE A 61 -11.05 -4.53 3.33
C PHE A 61 -11.74 -5.67 2.56
N LYS A 62 -11.92 -6.85 3.17
CA LYS A 62 -12.53 -8.02 2.53
C LYS A 62 -13.97 -7.74 2.10
N TYR A 63 -14.29 -8.20 0.90
CA TYR A 63 -15.64 -8.35 0.39
C TYR A 63 -16.12 -9.81 0.47
N LYS A 64 -15.35 -10.77 -0.06
CA LYS A 64 -15.65 -12.21 -0.04
C LYS A 64 -14.45 -13.06 0.36
N GLU A 65 -13.34 -12.94 -0.36
CA GLU A 65 -12.17 -13.83 -0.29
C GLU A 65 -10.89 -13.16 0.24
N GLY A 66 -10.93 -11.87 0.56
CA GLY A 66 -9.77 -11.13 1.08
C GLY A 66 -8.96 -10.51 -0.07
N TRP A 67 -7.71 -10.90 -0.23
CA TRP A 67 -6.84 -10.40 -1.31
C TRP A 67 -7.46 -10.58 -2.71
N ARG A 68 -8.02 -11.77 -2.95
CA ARG A 68 -8.59 -12.15 -4.26
C ARG A 68 -9.83 -11.37 -4.67
N ASP A 69 -10.44 -10.66 -3.74
CA ASP A 69 -11.57 -9.77 -4.04
C ASP A 69 -11.19 -8.71 -5.07
N PHE A 70 -9.94 -8.25 -5.05
CA PHE A 70 -9.47 -7.14 -5.88
C PHE A 70 -8.26 -7.49 -6.74
N PHE A 71 -7.41 -8.40 -6.30
CA PHE A 71 -6.10 -8.63 -6.88
C PHE A 71 -5.90 -10.08 -7.36
N MET A 72 -5.00 -10.24 -8.32
CA MET A 72 -4.53 -11.55 -8.77
C MET A 72 -3.67 -12.21 -7.67
N PRO A 73 -3.76 -13.54 -7.49
CA PRO A 73 -2.92 -14.24 -6.51
C PRO A 73 -1.44 -14.15 -6.92
N PHE A 74 -0.56 -13.91 -5.94
CA PHE A 74 0.89 -13.87 -6.17
C PHE A 74 1.68 -14.85 -5.26
N CYS A 75 1.14 -15.24 -4.11
CA CYS A 75 1.75 -16.17 -3.16
C CYS A 75 0.76 -17.26 -2.70
N ASP A 76 1.21 -18.16 -1.83
CA ASP A 76 0.33 -19.14 -1.19
C ASP A 76 -0.53 -18.44 -0.13
N GLU A 77 -1.85 -18.71 -0.15
CA GLU A 77 -2.79 -18.17 0.82
C GLU A 77 -3.22 -19.23 1.83
N ILE A 78 -3.12 -18.88 3.11
CA ILE A 78 -3.45 -19.73 4.24
C ILE A 78 -4.89 -19.42 4.69
N SER A 79 -5.64 -20.46 5.05
CA SER A 79 -7.03 -20.34 5.47
C SER A 79 -7.29 -20.75 6.93
N ASP A 80 -6.24 -21.06 7.69
CA ASP A 80 -6.37 -21.48 9.09
C ASP A 80 -6.86 -20.33 9.98
N SER A 81 -7.97 -20.57 10.69
CA SER A 81 -8.56 -19.67 11.68
C SER A 81 -7.64 -19.29 12.85
N PHE A 82 -6.54 -20.01 13.07
CA PHE A 82 -5.52 -19.62 14.05
C PHE A 82 -5.03 -18.18 13.82
N HIS A 83 -4.83 -17.81 12.54
CA HIS A 83 -4.23 -16.53 12.19
C HIS A 83 -5.14 -15.34 12.51
N HIS A 84 -6.46 -15.49 12.36
CA HIS A 84 -7.45 -14.48 12.74
C HIS A 84 -7.23 -13.95 14.17
N LYS A 85 -6.96 -14.86 15.11
CA LYS A 85 -6.90 -14.51 16.53
C LYS A 85 -5.49 -14.23 17.04
N TYR A 86 -4.49 -14.92 16.50
CA TYR A 86 -3.16 -14.92 17.10
C TYR A 86 -2.06 -14.36 16.19
N ASN A 87 -2.32 -14.10 14.91
CA ASN A 87 -1.32 -13.52 14.01
C ASN A 87 -1.46 -12.00 13.95
N MET A 88 -1.23 -11.33 15.07
CA MET A 88 -1.34 -9.87 15.14
C MET A 88 -0.09 -9.19 14.59
N ARG A 89 -0.22 -7.89 14.27
CA ARG A 89 0.87 -7.10 13.69
C ARG A 89 1.98 -6.78 14.70
N TYR A 90 1.64 -6.24 15.86
CA TYR A 90 2.61 -5.66 16.79
C TYR A 90 2.96 -6.55 17.99
N GLU A 91 2.00 -7.36 18.44
CA GLU A 91 2.12 -8.09 19.70
C GLU A 91 2.18 -9.59 19.45
N ASP A 92 3.17 -10.26 20.06
CA ASP A 92 3.15 -11.71 20.10
C ASP A 92 1.94 -12.16 20.94
N PRO A 93 1.04 -12.99 20.37
CA PRO A 93 -0.17 -13.43 21.05
C PRO A 93 0.09 -14.14 22.38
N PHE A 94 1.30 -14.68 22.58
CA PHE A 94 1.70 -15.36 23.78
C PHE A 94 1.73 -14.46 25.02
N PHE A 95 2.02 -13.16 24.86
CA PHE A 95 2.09 -12.21 26.00
C PHE A 95 0.71 -11.77 26.49
N GLY A 96 -0.28 -11.69 25.59
CA GLY A 96 -1.66 -11.34 25.94
C GLY A 96 -2.55 -12.54 26.31
N ALA A 97 -2.13 -13.77 26.01
CA ALA A 97 -2.94 -14.96 26.22
C ALA A 97 -2.77 -15.59 27.62
N HIS A 98 -3.88 -16.10 28.17
CA HIS A 98 -3.91 -16.78 29.46
C HIS A 98 -4.54 -18.18 29.37
N GLY A 99 -4.20 -19.06 30.33
CA GLY A 99 -4.80 -20.39 30.48
C GLY A 99 -4.70 -21.25 29.21
N PHE A 100 -5.84 -21.83 28.81
CA PHE A 100 -5.94 -22.71 27.64
C PHE A 100 -5.51 -22.05 26.32
N GLU A 101 -5.67 -20.74 26.17
CA GLU A 101 -5.28 -20.03 24.95
C GLU A 101 -3.77 -20.03 24.75
N ARG A 102 -3.02 -19.88 25.84
CA ARG A 102 -1.55 -19.96 25.81
C ARG A 102 -1.07 -21.38 25.45
N LEU A 103 -1.77 -22.41 25.91
CA LEU A 103 -1.49 -23.80 25.53
C LEU A 103 -1.76 -24.04 24.04
N LYS A 104 -2.82 -23.46 23.47
CA LYS A 104 -3.09 -23.52 22.01
C LYS A 104 -1.97 -22.89 21.20
N ILE A 105 -1.50 -21.69 21.58
CA ILE A 105 -0.39 -21.00 20.91
C ILE A 105 0.89 -21.84 20.98
N LEU A 106 1.23 -22.38 22.16
CA LEU A 106 2.40 -23.25 22.33
C LEU A 106 2.30 -24.51 21.47
N TYR A 107 1.14 -25.17 21.49
CA TYR A 107 0.90 -26.35 20.66
C TYR A 107 1.04 -26.04 19.17
N TRP A 108 0.50 -24.90 18.73
CA TRP A 108 0.61 -24.45 17.35
C TRP A 108 2.08 -24.18 16.97
N ARG A 109 2.84 -23.41 17.78
CA ARG A 109 4.26 -23.14 17.55
C ARG A 109 5.11 -24.42 17.56
N MET A 110 4.76 -25.41 18.39
CA MET A 110 5.44 -26.72 18.39
C MET A 110 5.22 -27.53 17.11
N ARG A 111 4.04 -27.40 16.47
CA ARG A 111 3.77 -28.03 15.16
C ARG A 111 4.36 -27.24 14.00
N HIS A 112 4.52 -25.93 14.16
CA HIS A 112 4.99 -24.98 13.13
C HIS A 112 6.34 -24.34 13.50
N LYS A 113 7.32 -25.16 13.88
CA LYS A 113 8.64 -24.68 14.39
C LYS A 113 9.46 -23.81 13.42
N HIS A 114 9.08 -23.79 12.15
CA HIS A 114 9.77 -23.03 11.10
C HIS A 114 8.89 -21.93 10.52
N THR A 115 7.79 -21.60 11.20
CA THR A 115 6.83 -20.59 10.76
C THR A 115 6.86 -19.40 11.70
N TYR A 116 7.04 -18.22 11.12
CA TYR A 116 6.94 -16.93 11.77
C TYR A 116 5.53 -16.37 11.60
N LEU A 117 5.04 -15.73 12.65
CA LEU A 117 3.89 -14.84 12.60
C LEU A 117 4.33 -13.43 12.20
N THR A 118 3.38 -12.59 11.82
CA THR A 118 3.62 -11.19 11.43
C THR A 118 4.38 -10.44 12.53
N SER A 119 3.91 -10.54 13.77
CA SER A 119 4.55 -9.94 14.95
C SER A 119 6.00 -10.40 15.17
N ASP A 120 6.36 -11.62 14.75
CA ASP A 120 7.70 -12.16 14.97
C ASP A 120 8.75 -11.41 14.14
N LEU A 121 8.37 -10.86 12.99
CA LEU A 121 9.28 -10.18 12.05
C LEU A 121 8.93 -8.70 11.77
N PHE A 122 7.81 -8.20 12.30
CA PHE A 122 7.28 -6.87 11.96
C PHE A 122 8.32 -5.75 12.13
N PHE A 123 8.97 -5.72 13.29
CA PHE A 123 9.99 -4.71 13.58
C PHE A 123 11.30 -4.93 12.81
N ASN A 124 11.57 -6.14 12.32
CA ASN A 124 12.77 -6.43 11.55
C ASN A 124 12.73 -5.80 10.16
N PHE A 125 11.61 -5.96 9.44
CA PHE A 125 11.46 -5.36 8.11
C PHE A 125 11.10 -3.86 8.15
N ARG A 126 10.83 -3.33 9.34
CA ARG A 126 10.65 -1.88 9.59
C ARG A 126 11.88 -1.20 10.20
N ASN A 127 12.97 -1.92 10.43
CA ASN A 127 14.17 -1.36 11.02
C ASN A 127 14.93 -0.45 10.03
N VAL A 128 15.50 0.64 10.55
CA VAL A 128 16.42 1.55 9.83
C VAL A 128 17.62 0.81 9.20
N GLU A 129 18.14 -0.24 9.85
CA GLU A 129 19.22 -1.05 9.27
C GLU A 129 18.76 -1.78 8.00
N PHE A 130 17.52 -2.25 7.97
CA PHE A 130 16.94 -2.90 6.81
C PHE A 130 16.65 -1.89 5.69
N GLU A 131 16.15 -0.71 6.03
CA GLU A 131 15.93 0.40 5.09
C GLU A 131 17.19 0.79 4.31
N ARG A 132 18.34 0.84 5.00
CA ARG A 132 19.63 1.26 4.43
C ARG A 132 20.38 0.15 3.69
N MET A 133 19.84 -1.07 3.68
CA MET A 133 20.49 -2.21 3.05
C MET A 133 20.46 -2.09 1.52
N SER A 134 21.52 -2.58 0.88
CA SER A 134 21.50 -2.90 -0.55
C SER A 134 21.19 -4.37 -0.71
N PHE A 135 20.24 -4.68 -1.58
CA PHE A 135 19.73 -6.02 -1.82
C PHE A 135 20.28 -6.56 -3.13
N SER A 136 20.49 -7.87 -3.17
CA SER A 136 20.85 -8.61 -4.38
C SER A 136 20.16 -9.97 -4.31
N ILE A 137 19.21 -10.19 -5.21
CA ILE A 137 18.45 -11.44 -5.36
C ILE A 137 18.63 -11.89 -6.82
N PRO A 138 19.81 -12.45 -7.18
CA PRO A 138 20.16 -12.75 -8.57
C PRO A 138 19.17 -13.69 -9.26
N GLU A 139 18.52 -14.58 -8.52
CA GLU A 139 17.52 -15.55 -9.01
C GLU A 139 16.30 -14.86 -9.63
N LEU A 140 15.99 -13.64 -9.19
CA LEU A 140 14.91 -12.78 -9.68
C LEU A 140 15.42 -11.55 -10.43
N GLY A 141 16.74 -11.44 -10.63
CA GLY A 141 17.35 -10.31 -11.35
C GLY A 141 17.19 -8.98 -10.63
N LEU A 142 16.95 -9.01 -9.32
CA LEU A 142 16.74 -7.82 -8.50
C LEU A 142 18.05 -7.42 -7.84
N ALA A 143 18.46 -6.16 -7.99
CA ALA A 143 19.59 -5.58 -7.28
C ALA A 143 19.38 -4.08 -7.12
N GLY A 144 19.60 -3.55 -5.92
CA GLY A 144 19.35 -2.13 -5.63
C GLY A 144 19.07 -1.84 -4.16
N ASN A 145 18.64 -0.62 -3.88
CA ASN A 145 18.17 -0.21 -2.56
C ASN A 145 16.69 -0.63 -2.32
N LEU A 146 16.20 -0.43 -1.10
CA LEU A 146 14.85 -0.84 -0.71
C LEU A 146 13.75 -0.30 -1.65
N ARG A 147 13.88 0.95 -2.09
CA ARG A 147 12.89 1.61 -2.97
C ARG A 147 12.86 0.97 -4.34
N GLU A 148 14.03 0.73 -4.94
CA GLU A 148 14.16 0.12 -6.27
C GLU A 148 13.55 -1.29 -6.30
N ILE A 149 13.92 -2.12 -5.32
CA ILE A 149 13.39 -3.49 -5.19
C ILE A 149 11.88 -3.47 -4.93
N GLY A 150 11.43 -2.55 -4.06
CA GLY A 150 10.00 -2.34 -3.78
C GLY A 150 9.22 -1.95 -5.04
N GLY A 151 9.74 -1.02 -5.82
CA GLY A 151 9.15 -0.61 -7.10
C GLY A 151 9.02 -1.77 -8.08
N ASP A 152 10.08 -2.56 -8.26
CA ASP A 152 10.06 -3.73 -9.15
C ASP A 152 9.03 -4.77 -8.70
N ILE A 153 8.95 -5.06 -7.41
CA ILE A 153 7.97 -6.00 -6.85
C ILE A 153 6.54 -5.47 -7.03
N ILE A 154 6.30 -4.19 -6.76
CA ILE A 154 4.97 -3.59 -6.91
C ILE A 154 4.53 -3.65 -8.37
N ASN A 155 5.38 -3.15 -9.28
CA ASN A 155 5.02 -2.96 -10.69
C ASN A 155 4.96 -4.26 -11.48
N ASN A 156 5.85 -5.22 -11.21
CA ASN A 156 6.01 -6.41 -12.05
C ASN A 156 5.40 -7.67 -11.44
N LEU A 157 5.05 -7.67 -10.15
CA LEU A 157 4.58 -8.89 -9.45
C LEU A 157 3.23 -8.73 -8.74
N ILE A 158 3.06 -7.69 -7.92
CA ILE A 158 2.00 -7.70 -6.89
C ILE A 158 0.79 -6.83 -7.25
N TYR A 159 0.99 -5.63 -7.79
CA TYR A 159 -0.09 -4.68 -8.00
C TYR A 159 -0.85 -4.95 -9.31
N ARG A 160 -1.48 -6.13 -9.36
CA ARG A 160 -2.24 -6.65 -10.51
C ARG A 160 -3.67 -6.92 -10.08
N PHE A 161 -4.60 -6.13 -10.60
CA PHE A 161 -6.03 -6.29 -10.33
C PHE A 161 -6.62 -7.50 -11.04
N ASN A 162 -7.65 -8.11 -10.47
CA ASN A 162 -8.49 -9.05 -11.20
C ASN A 162 -9.33 -8.31 -12.26
N GLU A 163 -9.85 -9.02 -13.26
CA GLU A 163 -10.55 -8.41 -14.41
C GLU A 163 -11.74 -7.53 -13.97
N GLN A 164 -12.56 -8.02 -13.02
CA GLN A 164 -13.72 -7.25 -12.53
C GLN A 164 -13.31 -5.91 -11.90
N THR A 165 -12.25 -5.92 -11.09
CA THR A 165 -11.75 -4.71 -10.42
C THR A 165 -11.09 -3.78 -11.43
N LYS A 166 -10.33 -4.33 -12.37
CA LYS A 166 -9.69 -3.58 -13.46
C LYS A 166 -10.74 -2.85 -14.30
N ASP A 167 -11.80 -3.54 -14.74
CA ASP A 167 -12.89 -2.93 -15.51
C ASP A 167 -13.57 -1.81 -14.74
N ALA A 168 -13.84 -2.02 -13.45
CA ALA A 168 -14.45 -0.99 -12.59
C ALA A 168 -13.53 0.23 -12.43
N ILE A 169 -12.22 0.01 -12.25
CA ILE A 169 -11.22 1.08 -12.20
C ILE A 169 -11.18 1.84 -13.52
N THR A 170 -11.06 1.15 -14.65
CA THR A 170 -11.00 1.77 -15.99
C THR A 170 -12.24 2.62 -16.24
N ASN A 171 -13.44 2.11 -15.94
CA ASN A 171 -14.68 2.88 -16.11
C ASN A 171 -14.69 4.18 -15.26
N MET A 172 -14.17 4.15 -14.03
CA MET A 172 -14.07 5.35 -13.20
C MET A 172 -13.04 6.36 -13.76
N ILE A 173 -11.91 5.87 -14.24
CA ILE A 173 -10.85 6.71 -14.81
C ILE A 173 -11.33 7.36 -16.12
N ASP A 174 -11.95 6.59 -17.00
CA ASP A 174 -12.47 7.09 -18.28
C ASP A 174 -13.52 8.18 -18.08
N ALA A 175 -14.36 8.04 -17.04
CA ALA A 175 -15.37 9.05 -16.71
C ALA A 175 -14.78 10.41 -16.29
N LEU A 176 -13.53 10.46 -15.80
CA LEU A 176 -12.86 11.71 -15.47
C LEU A 176 -12.53 12.55 -16.71
N ASN A 177 -12.42 11.92 -17.89
CA ASN A 177 -11.99 12.56 -19.14
C ASN A 177 -10.69 13.37 -18.95
N LEU A 178 -9.68 12.73 -18.33
CA LEU A 178 -8.40 13.34 -18.06
C LEU A 178 -7.67 13.72 -19.37
N PRO A 179 -6.92 14.84 -19.38
CA PRO A 179 -6.06 15.17 -20.49
C PRO A 179 -4.86 14.21 -20.57
N ASP A 180 -4.21 14.15 -21.73
CA ASP A 180 -3.02 13.30 -21.95
C ASP A 180 -1.88 13.62 -20.97
N LYS A 181 -1.79 14.86 -20.52
CA LYS A 181 -0.79 15.32 -19.54
C LYS A 181 -1.43 15.98 -18.34
N TYR A 182 -1.07 15.53 -17.15
CA TYR A 182 -1.59 16.05 -15.90
C TYR A 182 -0.65 15.81 -14.72
N VAL A 183 -0.82 16.62 -13.68
CA VAL A 183 -0.16 16.47 -12.39
C VAL A 183 -1.07 15.67 -11.44
N GLY A 184 -0.50 14.73 -10.70
CA GLY A 184 -1.17 14.01 -9.63
C GLY A 184 -0.87 14.65 -8.28
N PHE A 185 -1.90 15.03 -7.54
CA PHE A 185 -1.79 15.49 -6.16
C PHE A 185 -2.42 14.49 -5.20
N HIS A 186 -1.69 14.14 -4.14
CA HIS A 186 -2.28 13.51 -2.97
C HIS A 186 -2.21 14.48 -1.79
N ILE A 187 -3.35 15.09 -1.47
CA ILE A 187 -3.47 16.07 -0.39
C ILE A 187 -4.29 15.44 0.72
N ARG A 188 -3.60 15.05 1.79
CA ARG A 188 -4.25 14.46 2.95
C ARG A 188 -4.93 15.55 3.79
N GLY A 189 -6.24 15.45 3.97
CA GLY A 189 -7.02 16.18 4.98
C GLY A 189 -7.21 15.35 6.25
N GLY A 190 -8.35 15.53 6.91
CA GLY A 190 -8.80 14.69 8.03
C GLY A 190 -7.98 14.79 9.35
N ASP A 191 -8.36 13.94 10.30
CA ASP A 191 -8.05 13.83 11.74
C ASP A 191 -6.55 13.86 12.13
N LYS A 192 -5.64 13.85 11.15
CA LYS A 192 -4.22 14.20 11.37
C LYS A 192 -3.96 15.70 11.55
N PHE A 193 -5.02 16.53 11.61
CA PHE A 193 -5.00 17.95 11.97
C PHE A 193 -4.24 18.29 13.28
N VAL A 194 -4.01 17.30 14.15
CA VAL A 194 -3.40 17.48 15.47
C VAL A 194 -1.88 17.28 15.46
N GLU A 195 -1.32 16.55 14.50
CA GLU A 195 0.09 16.11 14.54
C GLU A 195 1.05 16.94 13.66
N HIS A 196 0.55 17.56 12.58
CA HIS A 196 1.37 18.41 11.70
C HIS A 196 0.60 19.64 11.23
N LYS A 197 1.29 20.79 11.15
CA LYS A 197 0.75 22.00 10.51
C LYS A 197 0.34 21.63 9.09
N LEU A 198 -0.89 21.98 8.71
CA LEU A 198 -1.35 21.97 7.32
C LEU A 198 -0.28 22.65 6.45
N GLU A 199 0.41 21.85 5.63
CA GLU A 199 1.05 22.40 4.45
C GLU A 199 -0.10 22.82 3.54
N GLN A 200 -0.31 24.13 3.47
CA GLN A 200 -1.39 24.74 2.71
C GLN A 200 -1.32 24.24 1.25
N CYS A 201 -2.47 24.12 0.57
CA CYS A 201 -2.56 23.72 -0.84
C CYS A 201 -1.50 24.39 -1.74
N ILE A 202 -1.11 25.62 -1.38
CA ILE A 202 -0.03 26.38 -2.00
C ILE A 202 1.33 25.65 -2.08
N GLY A 203 1.69 24.81 -1.12
CA GLY A 203 2.93 24.04 -1.13
C GLY A 203 2.96 23.03 -2.28
N TYR A 204 1.86 22.29 -2.46
CA TYR A 204 1.68 21.35 -3.56
C TYR A 204 1.71 22.06 -4.92
N ILE A 205 0.96 23.16 -5.05
CA ILE A 205 0.91 23.96 -6.28
C ILE A 205 2.30 24.53 -6.59
N SER A 206 2.93 25.21 -5.64
CA SER A 206 4.26 25.82 -5.85
C SER A 206 5.30 24.78 -6.25
N LYS A 207 5.30 23.60 -5.63
CA LYS A 207 6.20 22.51 -5.99
C LYS A 207 5.96 22.03 -7.43
N ALA A 208 4.71 21.86 -7.84
CA ALA A 208 4.38 21.48 -9.21
C ALA A 208 4.76 22.57 -10.22
N GLU A 209 4.49 23.85 -9.92
CA GLU A 209 4.82 24.97 -10.82
C GLU A 209 6.32 25.15 -11.03
N GLN A 210 7.16 24.74 -10.06
CA GLN A 210 8.62 24.70 -10.22
C GLN A 210 9.10 23.58 -11.15
N LEU A 211 8.33 22.49 -11.27
CA LEU A 211 8.75 21.27 -11.97
C LEU A 211 8.13 21.14 -13.37
N THR A 212 6.97 21.75 -13.60
CA THR A 212 6.25 21.63 -14.87
C THR A 212 5.41 22.88 -15.19
N THR A 213 5.13 23.07 -16.48
CA THR A 213 4.18 24.08 -17.00
C THR A 213 2.76 23.56 -17.13
N VAL A 214 2.50 22.27 -16.88
CA VAL A 214 1.16 21.67 -16.92
C VAL A 214 0.31 22.22 -15.77
N ARG A 215 -0.94 22.57 -16.05
CA ARG A 215 -1.90 23.16 -15.09
C ARG A 215 -3.22 22.39 -14.99
N GLU A 216 -3.20 21.15 -15.47
CA GLU A 216 -4.27 20.17 -15.31
C GLU A 216 -3.85 19.21 -14.20
N ALA A 217 -4.70 19.00 -13.20
CA ALA A 217 -4.35 18.20 -12.03
C ALA A 217 -5.47 17.25 -11.59
N PHE A 218 -5.12 16.00 -11.34
CA PHE A 218 -5.94 15.08 -10.57
C PHE A 218 -5.60 15.18 -9.10
N VAL A 219 -6.61 15.30 -8.23
CA VAL A 219 -6.45 15.43 -6.78
C VAL A 219 -7.13 14.28 -6.07
N LEU A 220 -6.33 13.47 -5.36
CA LEU A 220 -6.81 12.55 -4.35
C LEU A 220 -6.76 13.25 -2.99
N THR A 221 -7.91 13.36 -2.36
CA THR A 221 -8.06 13.85 -0.99
C THR A 221 -9.24 13.14 -0.33
N ASP A 222 -9.25 13.12 0.99
CA ASP A 222 -10.34 12.62 1.81
C ASP A 222 -11.35 13.71 2.21
N ASP A 223 -11.06 14.98 1.94
CA ASP A 223 -11.95 16.12 2.25
C ASP A 223 -12.23 16.98 1.00
N TYR A 224 -13.49 17.00 0.55
CA TYR A 224 -13.90 17.75 -0.63
C TYR A 224 -13.72 19.27 -0.49
N LEU A 225 -13.66 19.80 0.74
CA LEU A 225 -13.40 21.23 0.97
C LEU A 225 -12.03 21.65 0.40
N ILE A 226 -11.07 20.72 0.33
CA ILE A 226 -9.76 20.98 -0.30
C ILE A 226 -9.93 21.23 -1.81
N ILE A 227 -10.82 20.50 -2.48
CA ILE A 227 -11.12 20.69 -3.90
C ILE A 227 -11.76 22.05 -4.15
N GLU A 228 -12.69 22.46 -3.28
CA GLU A 228 -13.32 23.78 -3.36
C GLU A 228 -12.30 24.90 -3.16
N ALA A 229 -11.43 24.79 -2.15
CA ALA A 229 -10.36 25.74 -1.90
C ALA A 229 -9.39 25.83 -3.08
N LEU A 230 -8.96 24.70 -3.65
CA LEU A 230 -8.08 24.67 -4.82
C LEU A 230 -8.69 25.41 -6.01
N ARG A 231 -9.97 25.18 -6.31
CA ARG A 231 -10.66 25.83 -7.43
C ARG A 231 -10.84 27.34 -7.22
N ASN A 232 -11.05 27.77 -5.97
CA ASN A 232 -11.20 29.17 -5.63
C ASN A 232 -9.85 29.92 -5.67
N ASP A 233 -8.81 29.34 -5.08
CA ASP A 233 -7.54 30.01 -4.84
C ASP A 233 -6.58 29.92 -6.05
N PHE A 234 -6.75 28.90 -6.90
CA PHE A 234 -5.94 28.66 -8.08
C PHE A 234 -6.80 28.53 -9.36
N PRO A 235 -7.52 29.59 -9.77
CA PRO A 235 -8.46 29.53 -10.89
C PRO A 235 -7.80 29.30 -12.27
N HIS A 236 -6.47 29.43 -12.37
CA HIS A 236 -5.70 29.10 -13.57
C HIS A 236 -5.37 27.61 -13.70
N TRP A 237 -5.66 26.81 -12.68
CA TRP A 237 -5.56 25.36 -12.72
C TRP A 237 -6.93 24.72 -12.98
N ARG A 238 -6.91 23.56 -13.64
CA ARG A 238 -8.09 22.70 -13.78
C ARG A 238 -7.93 21.45 -12.93
N PHE A 239 -8.88 21.23 -12.03
CA PHE A 239 -8.84 20.14 -11.05
C PHE A 239 -9.90 19.06 -11.30
N TYR A 240 -9.42 17.81 -11.41
CA TYR A 240 -10.19 16.58 -11.51
C TYR A 240 -10.09 15.81 -10.19
N THR A 241 -11.13 15.09 -9.81
CA THR A 241 -11.12 14.29 -8.58
C THR A 241 -12.20 13.22 -8.63
N LEU A 242 -11.99 12.12 -7.90
CA LEU A 242 -13.03 11.14 -7.58
C LEU A 242 -13.62 11.37 -6.17
N THR A 243 -13.11 12.33 -5.40
CA THR A 243 -13.63 12.67 -4.06
C THR A 243 -15.06 13.18 -4.16
N GLY A 244 -15.98 12.55 -3.45
CA GLY A 244 -17.40 12.92 -3.44
C GLY A 244 -17.69 14.21 -2.70
N LEU A 245 -18.75 14.93 -3.12
CA LEU A 245 -19.16 16.24 -2.55
C LEU A 245 -19.40 16.24 -1.03
N ASN A 246 -19.72 15.08 -0.47
CA ASN A 246 -20.06 14.90 0.96
C ASN A 246 -18.88 14.37 1.80
N GLU A 247 -17.71 14.11 1.19
CA GLU A 247 -16.54 13.58 1.90
C GLU A 247 -15.84 14.68 2.71
N ARG A 248 -15.57 14.42 4.00
CA ARG A 248 -15.07 15.39 5.00
C ARG A 248 -13.97 14.80 5.89
N GLY A 249 -13.10 13.99 5.31
CA GLY A 249 -11.99 13.29 5.98
C GLY A 249 -12.18 11.77 6.02
N TYR A 250 -11.06 11.05 6.16
CA TYR A 250 -11.04 9.60 6.32
C TYR A 250 -10.87 9.18 7.78
N PHE A 251 -11.94 8.62 8.36
CA PHE A 251 -11.92 8.02 9.68
C PHE A 251 -11.91 6.49 9.57
N HIS A 252 -10.80 5.83 9.94
CA HIS A 252 -10.68 4.36 9.82
C HIS A 252 -11.79 3.62 10.58
N ALA A 253 -12.15 4.11 11.76
CA ALA A 253 -13.22 3.54 12.58
C ALA A 253 -14.61 3.64 11.92
N GLU A 254 -14.85 4.65 11.09
CA GLU A 254 -16.10 4.79 10.32
C GLU A 254 -16.10 3.85 9.12
N PHE A 255 -14.97 3.75 8.41
CA PHE A 255 -14.80 2.78 7.33
C PHE A 255 -15.13 1.37 7.81
N GLN A 256 -14.68 0.97 9.01
CA GLN A 256 -14.97 -0.35 9.55
C GLN A 256 -16.47 -0.64 9.74
N LYS A 257 -17.29 0.39 9.96
CA LYS A 257 -18.74 0.27 10.19
C LYS A 257 -19.56 0.21 8.89
N LEU A 258 -18.96 0.53 7.75
CA LEU A 258 -19.63 0.44 6.46
C LEU A 258 -20.03 -0.99 6.13
N ASN A 259 -21.10 -1.13 5.33
CA ASN A 259 -21.47 -2.42 4.80
C ASN A 259 -20.42 -2.90 3.77
N MET A 260 -20.44 -4.19 3.43
CA MET A 260 -19.41 -4.79 2.57
C MET A 260 -19.39 -4.20 1.15
N GLU A 261 -20.54 -3.80 0.59
CA GLU A 261 -20.59 -3.22 -0.75
C GLU A 261 -20.03 -1.79 -0.75
N ASP A 262 -20.41 -0.96 0.23
CA ASP A 262 -19.87 0.40 0.37
C ASP A 262 -18.35 0.38 0.59
N LYS A 263 -17.82 -0.60 1.35
CA LYS A 263 -16.37 -0.80 1.52
C LYS A 263 -15.71 -1.10 0.19
N LYS A 264 -16.27 -2.03 -0.57
CA LYS A 264 -15.78 -2.43 -1.89
C LYS A 264 -15.79 -1.25 -2.86
N GLU A 265 -16.88 -0.50 -2.94
CA GLU A 265 -16.96 0.69 -3.80
C GLU A 265 -15.92 1.75 -3.43
N ASN A 266 -15.77 2.02 -2.13
CA ASN A 266 -14.75 2.97 -1.66
C ASN A 266 -13.31 2.50 -1.96
N LEU A 267 -13.04 1.20 -1.86
CA LEU A 267 -11.73 0.63 -2.21
C LEU A 267 -11.47 0.71 -3.71
N VAL A 268 -12.44 0.38 -4.56
CA VAL A 268 -12.32 0.51 -6.02
C VAL A 268 -12.05 1.97 -6.40
N LYS A 269 -12.78 2.93 -5.80
CA LYS A 269 -12.54 4.37 -5.99
C LYS A 269 -11.14 4.80 -5.56
N LEU A 270 -10.66 4.26 -4.44
CA LEU A 270 -9.30 4.50 -3.96
C LEU A 270 -8.26 3.90 -4.92
N PHE A 271 -8.45 2.68 -5.40
CA PHE A 271 -7.56 2.05 -6.39
C PHE A 271 -7.54 2.82 -7.70
N ALA A 272 -8.70 3.25 -8.20
CA ALA A 272 -8.80 4.09 -9.38
C ALA A 272 -8.03 5.40 -9.20
N SER A 273 -8.21 6.08 -8.06
CA SER A 273 -7.48 7.31 -7.74
C SER A 273 -5.96 7.08 -7.74
N MET A 274 -5.51 5.96 -7.19
CA MET A 274 -4.08 5.63 -7.10
C MET A 274 -3.49 5.25 -8.46
N GLU A 275 -4.27 4.59 -9.33
CA GLU A 275 -3.88 4.36 -10.72
C GLU A 275 -3.76 5.66 -11.51
N VAL A 276 -4.68 6.61 -11.32
CA VAL A 276 -4.55 7.94 -11.92
C VAL A 276 -3.28 8.63 -11.46
N LEU A 277 -2.97 8.59 -10.16
CA LEU A 277 -1.75 9.20 -9.62
C LEU A 277 -0.48 8.51 -10.13
N ARG A 278 -0.45 7.18 -10.19
CA ARG A 278 0.69 6.38 -10.68
C ARG A 278 1.01 6.67 -12.15
N ASN A 279 -0.01 6.98 -12.94
CA ASN A 279 0.14 7.29 -14.37
C ASN A 279 0.36 8.78 -14.68
N ALA A 280 0.24 9.69 -13.70
CA ALA A 280 0.47 11.12 -13.88
C ALA A 280 1.90 11.42 -14.35
N ASP A 281 2.10 12.46 -15.18
CA ASP A 281 3.44 12.88 -15.61
C ASP A 281 4.32 13.25 -14.41
N LEU A 282 3.70 13.89 -13.42
CA LEU A 282 4.32 14.34 -12.19
C LEU A 282 3.38 14.07 -11.03
N PHE A 283 3.88 13.47 -9.96
CA PHE A 283 3.20 13.35 -8.69
C PHE A 283 3.83 14.28 -7.64
N VAL A 284 2.98 14.99 -6.91
CA VAL A 284 3.36 15.76 -5.72
C VAL A 284 2.46 15.36 -4.56
N GLY A 285 3.06 14.89 -3.47
CA GLY A 285 2.35 14.37 -2.31
C GLY A 285 3.14 14.52 -1.02
N THR A 286 2.74 13.78 -0.01
CA THR A 286 3.47 13.62 1.26
C THR A 286 4.02 12.21 1.39
N TYR A 287 5.33 12.05 1.49
CA TYR A 287 5.95 10.73 1.67
C TYR A 287 5.60 10.10 3.01
N SER A 288 5.29 10.90 4.04
CA SER A 288 4.76 10.46 5.34
C SER A 288 3.29 10.00 5.33
N SER A 289 2.69 9.85 4.15
CA SER A 289 1.37 9.25 3.98
C SER A 289 1.51 7.86 3.37
N ASN A 290 0.61 6.91 3.72
CA ASN A 290 0.67 5.57 3.14
C ASN A 290 0.50 5.57 1.59
N PRO A 291 -0.43 6.36 1.01
CA PRO A 291 -0.49 6.52 -0.44
C PRO A 291 0.77 7.14 -1.05
N GLY A 292 1.33 8.18 -0.42
CA GLY A 292 2.56 8.82 -0.92
C GLY A 292 3.80 7.93 -0.79
N MET A 293 3.92 7.14 0.27
CA MET A 293 4.97 6.13 0.41
C MET A 293 4.85 5.05 -0.69
N PHE A 294 3.63 4.58 -0.98
CA PHE A 294 3.38 3.63 -2.07
C PHE A 294 3.81 4.19 -3.42
N LEU A 295 3.34 5.40 -3.78
CA LEU A 295 3.68 6.04 -5.05
C LEU A 295 5.18 6.35 -5.14
N GLY A 296 5.79 6.78 -4.03
CA GLY A 296 7.23 6.98 -3.93
C GLY A 296 8.05 5.71 -4.16
N MET A 297 7.53 4.53 -3.82
CA MET A 297 8.17 3.24 -4.16
C MET A 297 7.99 2.87 -5.63
N CYS A 298 6.81 3.05 -6.20
CA CYS A 298 6.48 2.44 -7.50
C CYS A 298 6.63 3.37 -8.71
N MET A 299 6.72 4.69 -8.52
CA MET A 299 6.93 5.63 -9.62
C MET A 299 8.42 5.89 -9.89
N ASP A 300 8.74 6.36 -11.10
CA ASP A 300 10.09 6.86 -11.42
C ASP A 300 10.48 8.01 -10.48
N GLU A 301 11.74 8.05 -10.03
CA GLU A 301 12.20 9.08 -9.07
C GLU A 301 12.09 10.51 -9.61
N ASN A 302 12.17 10.67 -10.93
CA ASN A 302 12.06 11.96 -11.60
C ASN A 302 10.61 12.42 -11.78
N ARG A 303 9.64 11.59 -11.39
CA ARG A 303 8.21 11.85 -11.53
C ARG A 303 7.49 11.94 -10.19
N VAL A 304 8.16 11.77 -9.06
CA VAL A 304 7.52 11.64 -7.75
C VAL A 304 8.22 12.53 -6.73
N TYR A 305 7.45 13.41 -6.07
CA TYR A 305 8.01 14.40 -5.16
C TYR A 305 7.18 14.53 -3.89
N GLY A 306 7.89 14.60 -2.76
CA GLY A 306 7.33 14.95 -1.46
C GLY A 306 7.38 16.45 -1.22
N ILE A 307 6.38 16.98 -0.51
CA ILE A 307 6.43 18.33 0.07
C ILE A 307 6.99 18.35 1.50
N ASP A 308 6.95 17.20 2.17
CA ASP A 308 7.38 16.97 3.55
C ASP A 308 8.83 16.47 3.64
N PHE A 309 9.28 15.69 2.65
CA PHE A 309 10.65 15.22 2.53
C PHE A 309 11.16 15.31 1.09
N ASP A 310 12.45 15.62 0.93
CA ASP A 310 13.09 15.74 -0.38
C ASP A 310 13.23 14.41 -1.12
N LYS A 311 13.29 13.31 -0.37
CA LYS A 311 13.46 11.95 -0.89
C LYS A 311 12.48 11.01 -0.22
N TRP A 312 12.16 9.94 -0.93
CA TRP A 312 11.40 8.84 -0.36
C TRP A 312 12.11 8.25 0.86
N LEU A 313 11.32 7.85 1.86
CA LEU A 313 11.78 7.25 3.10
C LEU A 313 10.75 6.25 3.62
N LEU A 314 11.23 5.33 4.46
CA LEU A 314 10.37 4.49 5.29
C LEU A 314 9.99 5.28 6.55
N TRP A 315 8.73 5.73 6.66
CA TRP A 315 8.21 6.48 7.82
C TRP A 315 7.44 5.59 8.79
#